data_AF-A0A1V3XSU4-F1
#
_entry.id   AF-A0A1V3XSU4-F1
#
_cell.length_a   1.000
_cell.length_b   1.000
_cell.length_c   1.000
_cell.angle_alpha   90.00
_cell.angle_beta   90.00
_cell.angle_gamma   90.00
#
_symmetry.space_group_name_H-M   'P 1'
#
loop_
_entity.id
_entity.type
_entity.pdbx_description
1 polymer ?
#
loop_
_entity_poly.entity_id
_entity_poly.type
_entity_poly.pdbx_seq_one_letter_code
_entity_poly.pdbx_strand_id
1 'polypeptide(L)'
;MDPVSGSGMDEHPLNVLDSCRITWGTVLSRTGDAVEIRCRRLVWDGATLGLSEPSPRVLDVWADGYSAVPDVAAGDDVAVHWGRLCGRLRPNQVCALADSTDRQLRVTSRRLAPV
;
A
#
# COMPACT_ATOMS: atom_id res chain seq x y z
N MET A 1 -4.62 -7.61 -35.44
CA MET A 1 -3.69 -8.60 -34.85
C MET A 1 -2.91 -7.80 -33.82
N ASP A 2 -3.49 -7.69 -32.62
CA ASP A 2 -2.92 -6.86 -31.56
C ASP A 2 -1.92 -7.70 -30.77
N PRO A 3 -0.70 -7.22 -30.51
CA PRO A 3 0.28 -7.97 -29.74
C PRO A 3 -0.17 -7.94 -28.28
N VAL A 4 -0.56 -9.10 -27.75
CA VAL A 4 -0.77 -9.29 -26.33
C VAL A 4 0.57 -9.16 -25.61
N SER A 5 0.84 -7.97 -25.06
CA SER A 5 1.92 -7.75 -24.11
C SER A 5 1.67 -8.61 -22.87
N GLY A 6 2.68 -9.35 -22.42
CA GLY A 6 2.59 -10.29 -21.30
C GLY A 6 2.22 -9.60 -20.00
N SER A 7 0.93 -9.55 -19.68
CA SER A 7 0.37 -8.86 -18.50
C SER A 7 0.02 -9.81 -17.34
N GLY A 8 0.42 -11.08 -17.40
CA GLY A 8 0.01 -12.08 -16.40
C GLY A 8 1.03 -12.36 -15.29
N MET A 9 2.33 -12.22 -15.57
CA MET A 9 3.39 -12.68 -14.65
C MET A 9 3.95 -11.59 -13.74
N ASP A 10 3.86 -10.32 -14.12
CA ASP A 10 4.41 -9.20 -13.34
C ASP A 10 3.45 -8.72 -12.24
N GLU A 11 2.15 -8.97 -12.43
CA GLU A 11 1.09 -8.52 -11.54
C GLU A 11 1.10 -9.31 -10.22
N HIS A 12 1.46 -10.59 -10.24
CA HIS A 12 1.49 -11.44 -9.04
C HIS A 12 2.67 -11.08 -8.11
N PRO A 13 3.92 -10.89 -8.56
CA PRO A 13 5.01 -10.40 -7.72
C PRO A 13 4.78 -8.98 -7.20
N LEU A 14 4.29 -8.07 -8.04
CA LEU A 14 4.03 -6.70 -7.63
C LEU A 14 2.94 -6.63 -6.55
N ASN A 15 1.86 -7.41 -6.71
CA ASN A 15 0.81 -7.52 -5.70
C ASN A 15 1.34 -8.09 -4.38
N VAL A 16 2.17 -9.13 -4.42
CA VAL A 16 2.80 -9.69 -3.22
C VAL A 16 3.68 -8.66 -2.52
N LEU A 17 4.51 -7.93 -3.27
CA LEU A 17 5.35 -6.86 -2.71
C LEU A 17 4.51 -5.72 -2.10
N ASP A 18 3.44 -5.30 -2.78
CA ASP A 18 2.54 -4.25 -2.31
C ASP A 18 1.75 -4.66 -1.08
N SER A 19 1.36 -5.94 -1.00
CA SER A 19 0.62 -6.49 0.13
C SER A 19 1.53 -6.79 1.33
N CYS A 20 2.77 -7.22 1.09
CA CYS A 20 3.72 -7.57 2.15
C CYS A 20 4.45 -6.36 2.74
N ARG A 21 4.59 -5.25 2.00
CA ARG A 21 5.09 -4.01 2.60
C ARG A 21 4.06 -3.42 3.56
N ILE A 22 4.53 -2.68 4.55
CA ILE A 22 3.63 -1.84 5.35
C ILE A 22 3.25 -0.62 4.51
N THR A 23 2.02 -0.60 4.03
CA THR A 23 1.42 0.59 3.41
C THR A 23 0.90 1.51 4.50
N TRP A 24 0.88 2.82 4.23
CA TRP A 24 0.16 3.77 5.08
C TRP A 24 -0.91 4.49 4.26
N GLY A 25 -1.94 4.97 4.94
CA GLY A 25 -2.98 5.79 4.33
C GLY A 25 -3.73 6.59 5.39
N THR A 26 -4.34 7.68 4.94
CA THR A 26 -5.21 8.51 5.78
C THR A 26 -6.65 8.06 5.60
N VAL A 27 -7.36 7.85 6.70
CA VAL A 27 -8.78 7.49 6.68
C VAL A 27 -9.60 8.66 6.16
N LEU A 28 -10.35 8.43 5.09
CA LEU A 28 -11.29 9.38 4.51
C LEU A 28 -12.65 9.31 5.21
N SER A 29 -13.16 8.10 5.41
CA SER A 29 -14.47 7.86 6.01
C SER A 29 -14.55 6.46 6.64
N ARG A 30 -15.51 6.28 7.54
CA ARG A 30 -15.88 4.99 8.11
C ARG A 30 -17.39 4.80 8.01
N THR A 31 -17.80 3.65 7.50
CA THR A 31 -19.21 3.25 7.37
C THR A 31 -19.37 1.86 7.99
N GLY A 32 -19.86 1.83 9.24
CA GLY A 32 -19.93 0.60 10.02
C GLY A 32 -18.55 -0.02 10.23
N ASP A 33 -18.36 -1.22 9.71
CA ASP A 33 -17.09 -1.97 9.77
C ASP A 33 -16.22 -1.81 8.53
N ALA A 34 -16.64 -1.00 7.56
CA ALA A 34 -15.81 -0.63 6.42
C ALA A 34 -15.14 0.72 6.66
N VAL A 35 -13.86 0.83 6.31
CA VAL A 35 -13.11 2.08 6.33
C VAL A 35 -12.55 2.36 4.94
N GLU A 36 -12.71 3.59 4.49
CA GLU A 36 -12.09 4.06 3.26
C GLU A 36 -10.83 4.85 3.61
N ILE A 37 -9.70 4.45 3.03
CA ILE A 37 -8.41 5.12 3.20
C ILE A 37 -7.91 5.66 1.88
N ARG A 38 -7.20 6.78 1.90
CA ARG A 38 -6.43 7.29 0.77
C ARG A 38 -5.00 6.81 0.90
N CYS A 39 -4.56 5.95 0.00
CA CYS A 39 -3.25 5.33 0.04
C CYS A 39 -2.63 5.24 -1.37
N ARG A 40 -1.33 4.96 -1.43
CA ARG A 40 -0.60 4.74 -2.69
C ARG A 40 -0.23 3.27 -2.79
N ARG A 41 -0.29 2.71 -4.00
CA ARG A 41 0.09 1.32 -4.31
C ARG A 41 1.44 1.28 -5.03
N LEU A 42 2.15 0.16 -4.96
CA LEU A 42 3.30 -0.06 -5.82
C LEU A 42 2.87 -0.13 -7.28
N VAL A 43 3.69 0.47 -8.14
CA VAL A 43 3.58 0.40 -9.59
C VAL A 43 4.94 0.06 -10.19
N TRP A 44 4.91 -0.61 -11.34
CA TRP A 44 6.08 -0.89 -12.16
C TRP A 44 5.85 -0.29 -13.55
N ASP A 45 6.79 0.52 -14.02
CA ASP A 45 6.69 1.20 -15.33
C ASP A 45 7.44 0.46 -16.45
N GLY A 46 7.98 -0.73 -16.17
CA GLY A 46 8.87 -1.47 -17.07
C GLY A 46 10.36 -1.33 -16.74
N ALA A 47 10.74 -0.36 -15.91
CA ALA A 47 12.14 -0.10 -15.55
C ALA A 47 12.35 0.21 -14.05
N THR A 48 11.38 0.82 -13.38
CA THR A 48 11.49 1.24 -11.98
C THR A 48 10.22 0.94 -11.19
N LEU A 49 10.42 0.64 -9.90
CA LEU A 49 9.33 0.56 -8.92
C LEU A 49 9.03 1.95 -8.38
N GLY A 50 7.75 2.30 -8.38
CA GLY A 50 7.24 3.57 -7.87
C GLY A 50 6.01 3.41 -6.98
N LEU A 51 5.48 4.54 -6.56
CA LEU A 51 4.18 4.62 -5.89
C LEU A 51 3.19 5.34 -6.79
N SER A 52 1.99 4.77 -6.96
CA SER A 52 0.88 5.37 -7.70
C SER A 52 0.49 6.75 -7.16
N GLU A 53 -0.36 7.46 -7.88
CA GLU A 53 -1.14 8.55 -7.27
C GLU A 53 -1.98 8.02 -6.09
N PRO A 54 -2.21 8.83 -5.04
CA PRO A 54 -3.07 8.44 -3.94
C PRO A 54 -4.49 8.18 -4.44
N SER A 55 -5.03 7.02 -4.08
CA SER A 55 -6.39 6.61 -4.45
C SER A 55 -7.15 6.06 -3.23
N PRO A 56 -8.48 6.18 -3.21
CA PRO A 56 -9.31 5.53 -2.20
C PRO A 56 -9.19 4.00 -2.26
N ARG A 57 -9.18 3.37 -1.10
CA ARG A 57 -9.24 1.93 -0.91
C ARG A 57 -10.11 1.61 0.29
N VAL A 58 -11.08 0.73 0.10
CA VAL A 58 -11.93 0.21 1.18
C VAL A 58 -11.25 -1.00 1.81
N LEU A 59 -11.24 -1.04 3.15
CA LEU A 59 -10.75 -2.14 3.97
C LEU A 59 -11.77 -2.43 5.07
N ASP A 60 -11.76 -3.66 5.57
CA ASP A 60 -12.54 -4.01 6.75
C ASP A 60 -11.77 -3.62 8.03
N VAL A 61 -12.48 -3.02 8.99
CA VAL A 61 -11.96 -2.69 10.32
C VAL A 61 -11.69 -3.96 11.12
N TRP A 62 -12.50 -4.99 10.90
CA TRP A 62 -12.40 -6.29 11.54
C TRP A 62 -12.04 -7.35 10.51
N ALA A 63 -11.01 -8.15 10.80
CA ALA A 63 -10.64 -9.30 9.99
C ALA A 63 -10.46 -10.51 10.92
N ASP A 64 -11.18 -11.60 10.64
CA ASP A 64 -11.15 -12.83 11.44
C ASP A 64 -11.41 -12.60 12.94
N GLY A 65 -12.34 -11.69 13.26
CA GLY A 65 -12.70 -11.34 14.64
C GLY A 65 -11.70 -10.45 15.37
N TYR A 66 -10.63 -9.99 14.70
CA TYR A 66 -9.62 -9.10 15.26
C TYR A 66 -9.63 -7.73 14.59
N SER A 67 -9.40 -6.67 15.37
CA SER A 67 -9.15 -5.33 14.86
C SER A 67 -7.98 -4.71 15.61
N ALA A 68 -6.98 -4.22 14.88
CA ALA A 68 -5.84 -3.50 15.48
C ALA A 68 -6.21 -2.06 15.89
N VAL A 69 -7.24 -1.48 15.27
CA VAL A 69 -7.69 -0.10 15.50
C VAL A 69 -9.24 -0.06 15.45
N PRO A 70 -9.93 -0.64 16.44
CA PRO A 70 -11.39 -0.77 16.40
C PRO A 70 -12.11 0.59 16.46
N ASP A 71 -11.45 1.61 16.98
CA ASP A 71 -11.89 3.00 17.11
C ASP A 71 -11.41 3.89 15.95
N VAL A 72 -10.95 3.31 14.83
CA VAL A 72 -10.48 4.06 13.66
C VAL A 72 -11.54 5.07 13.19
N ALA A 73 -11.08 6.30 12.91
CA ALA A 73 -11.93 7.42 12.51
C ALA A 73 -11.32 8.20 11.34
N ALA A 74 -12.15 9.02 10.68
CA ALA A 74 -11.69 9.91 9.62
C ALA A 74 -10.58 10.85 10.13
N GLY A 75 -9.53 11.02 9.31
CA GLY A 75 -8.34 11.78 9.66
C GLY A 75 -7.23 10.98 10.34
N ASP A 76 -7.48 9.75 10.78
CA ASP A 76 -6.42 8.88 11.30
C ASP A 76 -5.47 8.46 10.18
N ASP A 77 -4.17 8.46 10.46
CA ASP A 77 -3.19 7.74 9.64
C ASP A 77 -3.08 6.31 10.16
N VAL A 78 -3.22 5.34 9.26
CA VAL A 78 -3.22 3.92 9.59
C VAL A 78 -2.20 3.16 8.75
N ALA A 79 -1.63 2.12 9.36
CA ALA A 79 -0.79 1.15 8.70
C ALA A 79 -1.63 -0.02 8.19
N VAL A 80 -1.26 -0.54 7.02
CA VAL A 80 -1.93 -1.64 6.33
C VAL A 80 -0.90 -2.67 5.92
N HIS A 81 -1.18 -3.94 6.21
CA HIS A 81 -0.38 -5.09 5.81
C HIS A 81 -1.31 -6.22 5.37
N TRP A 82 -1.08 -6.79 4.19
CA TRP A 82 -1.96 -7.77 3.54
C TRP A 82 -3.43 -7.34 3.44
N GLY A 83 -3.66 -6.05 3.17
CA GLY A 83 -5.00 -5.49 3.09
C GLY A 83 -5.75 -5.42 4.42
N ARG A 84 -5.04 -5.48 5.55
CA ARG A 84 -5.62 -5.40 6.90
C ARG A 84 -5.02 -4.24 7.66
N LEU A 85 -5.83 -3.55 8.46
CA LEU A 85 -5.34 -2.54 9.40
C LEU A 85 -4.41 -3.21 10.42
N CYS A 86 -3.20 -2.70 10.58
CA CYS A 86 -2.22 -3.22 11.54
C CYS A 86 -1.85 -2.24 12.65
N GLY A 87 -2.33 -0.99 12.61
CA GLY A 87 -2.18 -0.03 13.71
C GLY A 87 -2.40 1.41 13.28
N ARG A 88 -2.64 2.30 14.24
CA ARG A 88 -2.65 3.76 14.04
C ARG A 88 -1.21 4.27 14.03
N LEU A 89 -0.91 5.17 13.11
CA LEU A 89 0.40 5.78 12.93
C LEU A 89 0.43 7.18 13.50
N ARG A 90 1.53 7.52 14.17
CA ARG A 90 1.87 8.90 14.48
C ARG A 90 2.56 9.57 13.29
N PRO A 91 2.53 10.91 13.18
CA PRO A 91 3.15 11.62 12.06
C PRO A 91 4.62 11.26 11.82
N ASN A 92 5.41 11.08 12.88
CA ASN A 92 6.81 10.67 12.76
C ASN A 92 6.99 9.25 12.21
N GLN A 93 6.03 8.34 12.46
CA GLN A 93 6.05 6.99 11.90
C GLN A 93 5.65 6.99 10.43
N VAL A 94 4.72 7.87 10.02
CA VAL A 94 4.38 8.10 8.61
C VAL A 94 5.61 8.57 7.84
N CYS A 95 6.35 9.58 8.35
CA CYS A 95 7.58 10.04 7.73
C CYS A 95 8.63 8.92 7.62
N ALA A 96 8.86 8.17 8.70
CA ALA A 96 9.81 7.07 8.69
C ALA A 96 9.43 5.96 7.68
N LEU A 97 8.14 5.63 7.56
CA LEU A 97 7.64 4.67 6.56
C LEU A 97 7.84 5.19 5.13
N ALA A 98 7.57 6.48 4.90
CA ALA A 98 7.76 7.11 3.60
C ALA A 98 9.24 7.07 3.19
N ASP A 99 10.15 7.51 4.05
CA ASP A 99 11.59 7.53 3.80
C ASP A 99 12.16 6.13 3.56
N SER A 100 11.74 5.16 4.38
CA SER A 100 12.16 3.76 4.23
C SER A 100 11.66 3.17 2.92
N THR A 101 10.39 3.39 2.57
CA THR A 101 9.78 2.89 1.33
C THR A 101 10.50 3.48 0.12
N ASP A 102 10.68 4.78 0.09
CA ASP A 102 11.37 5.49 -0.98
C ASP A 102 12.83 5.00 -1.15
N ARG A 103 13.54 4.78 -0.04
CA ARG A 103 14.87 4.13 -0.08
C ARG A 103 14.83 2.73 -0.66
N GLN A 104 13.87 1.89 -0.26
CA GLN A 104 13.73 0.53 -0.76
C GLN A 104 13.43 0.52 -2.26
N LEU A 105 12.50 1.36 -2.73
CA LEU A 105 12.16 1.48 -4.15
C LEU A 105 13.37 1.89 -4.98
N ARG A 106 14.15 2.88 -4.53
CA ARG A 106 15.38 3.28 -5.23
C ARG A 106 16.40 2.16 -5.32
N VAL A 107 16.69 1.48 -4.21
CA VAL A 107 17.73 0.42 -4.18
C VAL A 107 17.29 -0.77 -5.03
N THR A 108 16.02 -1.17 -4.95
CA THR A 108 15.48 -2.28 -5.75
C THR A 108 15.46 -1.92 -7.23
N SER A 109 14.98 -0.73 -7.60
CA SER A 109 14.95 -0.29 -9.01
C SER A 109 16.35 -0.25 -9.63
N ARG A 110 17.37 0.21 -8.88
CA ARG A 110 18.77 0.17 -9.35
C ARG A 110 19.28 -1.24 -9.63
N ARG A 111 18.80 -2.24 -8.89
CA ARG A 111 19.18 -3.65 -9.10
C ARG A 111 18.44 -4.30 -10.26
N LEU A 112 17.24 -3.82 -10.58
CA LEU A 112 16.42 -4.31 -11.69
C LEU A 112 16.77 -3.64 -13.03
N ALA A 113 17.49 -2.52 -12.99
CA ALA A 113 17.95 -1.84 -14.20
C ALA A 113 18.76 -2.81 -15.09
N PRO A 114 18.49 -2.85 -16.42
CA PRO A 114 19.28 -3.63 -17.35
C PRO A 114 20.76 -3.23 -17.27
N VAL A 115 21.64 -4.23 -17.29
CA VAL A 115 23.11 -4.05 -17.36
C VAL A 115 23.52 -3.72 -18.79
#